data_AF-H6QT33-F1
#
_entry.id   AF-H6QT33-F1
#
_cell.length_a   1.000
_cell.length_b   1.000
_cell.length_c   1.000
_cell.angle_alpha   90.00
_cell.angle_beta   90.00
_cell.angle_gamma   90.00
#
_symmetry.space_group_name_H-M   'P 1'
#
loop_
_entity.id
_entity.type
_entity.pdbx_description
1 polymer ?
#
loop_
_entity_poly.entity_id
_entity_poly.type
_entity_poly.pdbx_seq_one_letter_code
_entity_poly.pdbx_strand_id
1 'polypeptide(L)'
;MMTTLTDLQIVGELGWTMQLIHDYSRNNVICAHWRPPYGDTDQRVQAIAKHVFGLKTILWLYDPRDWCLAESTPNGSACSPGNGPQTFSDLKNALHGFVNSAKQKGLIILEHEQSTRAVAGFKYIFPLMKKLKWVTLSIPDALRLPWYQ
;
A
#
# COMPACT_ATOMS: atom_id res chain seq x y z
N MET A 1 -7.35 9.06 -10.50
CA MET A 1 -7.82 7.66 -10.58
C MET A 1 -7.30 7.11 -11.91
N MET A 2 -6.70 5.93 -11.95
CA MET A 2 -6.10 5.40 -13.18
C MET A 2 -7.14 5.19 -14.28
N THR A 3 -8.36 4.78 -13.90
CA THR A 3 -9.46 4.51 -14.84
C THR A 3 -9.97 5.76 -15.54
N THR A 4 -9.72 6.96 -14.99
CA THR A 4 -10.11 8.24 -15.61
C THR A 4 -9.10 8.74 -16.63
N LEU A 5 -7.94 8.10 -16.75
CA LEU A 5 -6.87 8.49 -17.67
C LEU A 5 -7.00 7.78 -19.02
N THR A 6 -6.56 8.46 -20.08
CA THR A 6 -6.38 7.85 -21.40
C THR A 6 -5.24 6.82 -21.38
N ASP A 7 -5.19 5.93 -22.36
CA ASP A 7 -4.17 4.87 -22.43
C ASP A 7 -2.74 5.43 -22.45
N LEU A 8 -2.51 6.50 -23.23
CA LEU A 8 -1.20 7.16 -23.29
C LEU A 8 -0.83 7.86 -21.97
N GLN A 9 -1.80 8.40 -21.24
CA GLN A 9 -1.55 8.95 -19.91
C GLN A 9 -1.14 7.85 -18.93
N ILE A 10 -1.80 6.68 -18.94
CA ILE A 10 -1.41 5.54 -18.10
C ILE A 10 0.01 5.07 -18.46
N VAL A 11 0.34 4.98 -19.75
CA VAL A 11 1.70 4.65 -20.20
C VAL A 11 2.70 5.66 -19.68
N GLY A 12 2.38 6.96 -19.74
CA GLY A 12 3.22 8.03 -19.19
C GLY A 12 3.43 7.90 -17.68
N GLU A 13 2.35 7.79 -16.90
CA GLU A 13 2.41 7.69 -15.43
C GLU A 13 3.28 6.50 -14.98
N LEU A 14 3.07 5.32 -15.58
CA LEU A 14 3.83 4.12 -15.23
C LEU A 14 5.27 4.19 -15.73
N GLY A 15 5.47 4.54 -17.01
CA GLY A 15 6.77 4.54 -17.66
C GLY A 15 7.75 5.55 -17.05
N TRP A 16 7.31 6.80 -16.84
CA TRP A 16 8.17 7.82 -16.25
C TRP A 16 8.51 7.51 -14.80
N THR A 17 7.55 6.98 -14.02
CA THR A 17 7.82 6.56 -12.64
C THR A 17 8.84 5.42 -12.59
N MET A 18 8.68 4.40 -13.44
CA MET A 18 9.64 3.29 -13.52
C MET A 18 11.04 3.76 -13.95
N GLN A 19 11.12 4.66 -14.93
CA GLN A 19 12.39 5.22 -15.38
C GLN A 19 13.10 5.97 -14.24
N LEU A 20 12.37 6.82 -13.50
CA LEU A 20 12.92 7.53 -12.35
C LEU A 20 13.43 6.58 -11.27
N ILE A 21 12.68 5.51 -10.96
CA ILE A 21 13.12 4.51 -9.98
C ILE A 21 14.39 3.79 -10.47
N HIS A 22 14.42 3.38 -11.73
CA HIS A 22 15.58 2.75 -12.33
C HIS A 22 16.82 3.65 -12.21
N ASP A 23 16.72 4.91 -12.63
CA ASP A 23 17.86 5.82 -12.72
C ASP A 23 18.46 6.19 -11.36
N TYR A 24 17.63 6.25 -10.31
CA TYR A 24 18.06 6.65 -8.96
C TYR A 24 18.26 5.48 -8.00
N SER A 25 17.87 4.27 -8.37
CA SER A 25 18.18 3.08 -7.59
C SER A 25 19.66 2.70 -7.71
N ARG A 26 20.26 2.19 -6.64
CA ARG A 26 21.71 1.86 -6.60
C ARG A 26 22.17 0.84 -7.65
N ASN A 27 21.26 -0.02 -8.10
CA ASN A 27 21.57 -1.12 -9.03
C ASN A 27 20.75 -1.06 -10.32
N ASN A 28 20.18 0.11 -10.64
CA ASN A 28 19.37 0.27 -11.85
C ASN A 28 18.24 -0.77 -11.95
N VAL A 29 17.53 -0.98 -10.84
CA VAL A 29 16.51 -2.02 -10.75
C VAL A 29 15.28 -1.64 -11.54
N ILE A 30 14.65 -2.61 -12.19
CA ILE A 30 13.39 -2.43 -12.90
C ILE A 30 12.26 -2.96 -12.02
N CYS A 31 11.26 -2.13 -11.72
CA CYS A 31 10.13 -2.52 -10.88
C CYS A 31 9.38 -3.72 -11.48
N ALA A 32 9.13 -4.78 -10.69
CA ALA A 32 8.27 -5.89 -11.09
C ALA A 32 6.81 -5.73 -10.61
N HIS A 33 6.55 -4.77 -9.72
CA HIS A 33 5.29 -4.62 -9.03
C HIS A 33 4.88 -3.15 -8.98
N TRP A 34 3.57 -2.92 -8.91
CA TRP A 34 3.01 -1.60 -8.70
C TRP A 34 1.70 -1.68 -7.93
N ARG A 35 1.24 -0.55 -7.40
CA ARG A 35 -0.06 -0.41 -6.75
C ARG A 35 -0.80 0.79 -7.35
N PRO A 36 -2.02 0.60 -7.87
CA PRO A 36 -2.80 1.71 -8.41
C PRO A 36 -3.22 2.67 -7.28
N PRO A 37 -3.10 3.99 -7.49
CA PRO A 37 -3.69 4.99 -6.60
C PRO A 37 -5.17 4.68 -6.34
N TYR A 38 -5.61 4.77 -5.08
CA TYR A 38 -6.97 4.43 -4.63
C TYR A 38 -7.40 2.96 -4.84
N GLY A 39 -6.51 2.09 -5.29
CA GLY A 39 -6.90 0.74 -5.71
C GLY A 39 -7.66 0.73 -7.04
N ASP A 40 -7.75 1.88 -7.70
CA ASP A 40 -8.56 2.08 -8.89
C ASP A 40 -7.87 1.51 -10.13
N THR A 41 -8.43 0.42 -10.65
CA THR A 41 -7.92 -0.27 -11.82
C THR A 41 -9.03 -1.05 -12.51
N ASP A 42 -9.04 -1.02 -13.85
CA ASP A 42 -9.88 -1.87 -14.70
C ASP A 42 -9.00 -2.82 -15.52
N GLN A 43 -9.61 -3.59 -16.43
CA GLN A 43 -8.86 -4.52 -17.29
C GLN A 43 -7.87 -3.80 -18.22
N ARG A 44 -8.19 -2.58 -18.64
CA ARG A 44 -7.36 -1.76 -19.54
C ARG A 44 -6.11 -1.27 -18.82
N VAL A 45 -6.26 -0.71 -17.62
CA VAL A 45 -5.15 -0.30 -16.75
C VAL A 45 -4.25 -1.50 -16.42
N GLN A 46 -4.84 -2.66 -16.06
CA GLN A 46 -4.07 -3.88 -15.80
C GLN A 46 -3.35 -4.40 -17.04
N ALA A 47 -3.99 -4.33 -18.22
CA ALA A 47 -3.39 -4.77 -19.47
C ALA A 47 -2.18 -3.90 -19.84
N ILE A 48 -2.28 -2.57 -19.71
CA ILE A 48 -1.16 -1.66 -19.95
C ILE A 48 -0.02 -1.97 -18.99
N ALA A 49 -0.28 -2.01 -17.68
CA ALA A 49 0.75 -2.28 -16.68
C ALA A 49 1.46 -3.62 -16.93
N LYS A 50 0.71 -4.67 -17.23
CA LYS A 50 1.26 -6.02 -17.44
C LYS A 50 1.97 -6.17 -18.78
N HIS A 51 1.34 -5.77 -19.88
CA HIS A 51 1.82 -6.11 -21.23
C HIS A 51 2.80 -5.10 -21.80
N VAL A 52 2.75 -3.83 -21.36
CA VAL A 52 3.72 -2.81 -21.79
C VAL A 52 4.95 -2.82 -20.87
N PHE A 53 4.73 -2.99 -19.56
CA PHE A 53 5.80 -2.80 -18.57
C PHE A 53 6.16 -4.05 -17.76
N GLY A 54 5.47 -5.19 -17.94
CA GLY A 54 5.75 -6.39 -17.14
C GLY A 54 5.34 -6.29 -15.66
N LEU A 55 4.59 -5.26 -15.26
CA LEU A 55 4.25 -5.00 -13.88
C LEU A 55 3.12 -5.91 -13.38
N LYS A 56 3.26 -6.42 -12.16
CA LYS A 56 2.18 -7.09 -11.42
C LYS A 56 1.48 -6.11 -10.47
N THR A 57 0.15 -6.02 -10.61
CA THR A 57 -0.70 -5.20 -9.73
C THR A 57 -0.82 -5.81 -8.34
N ILE A 58 -0.45 -5.06 -7.29
CA ILE A 58 -0.54 -5.46 -5.88
C ILE A 58 -1.55 -4.58 -5.15
N LEU A 59 -2.65 -5.19 -4.70
CA LEU A 59 -3.65 -4.58 -3.82
C LEU A 59 -3.41 -4.98 -2.36
N TRP A 60 -4.34 -4.60 -1.48
CA TRP A 60 -4.34 -4.92 -0.06
C TRP A 60 -5.59 -5.72 0.32
N LEU A 61 -5.52 -6.37 1.48
CA LEU A 61 -6.64 -7.11 2.07
C LEU A 61 -7.28 -6.33 3.22
N TYR A 62 -6.49 -5.49 3.91
CA TYR A 62 -6.91 -4.74 5.09
C TYR A 62 -6.52 -3.28 4.95
N ASP A 63 -7.44 -2.38 5.27
CA ASP A 63 -7.25 -0.94 5.23
C ASP A 63 -7.62 -0.33 6.59
N PRO A 64 -6.64 0.14 7.39
CA PRO A 64 -6.89 0.83 8.65
C PRO A 64 -7.39 2.26 8.45
N ARG A 65 -7.36 2.79 7.21
CA ARG A 65 -7.68 4.17 6.84
C ARG A 65 -6.86 5.17 7.63
N ASP A 66 -5.57 4.89 7.78
CA ASP A 66 -4.61 5.72 8.51
C ASP A 66 -4.43 7.12 7.90
N TRP A 67 -4.69 7.26 6.60
CA TRP A 67 -4.77 8.55 5.89
C TRP A 67 -5.79 9.52 6.48
N CYS A 68 -6.80 9.02 7.22
CA CYS A 68 -7.70 9.87 8.00
C CYS A 68 -6.95 10.68 9.06
N LEU A 69 -5.82 10.17 9.57
CA LEU A 69 -4.97 10.85 10.56
C LEU A 69 -3.78 11.56 9.89
N ALA A 70 -4.06 12.33 8.84
CA ALA A 70 -3.07 13.10 8.08
C ALA A 70 -2.40 14.23 8.90
N GLU A 71 -1.23 14.72 8.44
CA GLU A 71 -0.54 15.87 9.05
C GLU A 71 -1.36 17.16 8.97
N SER A 72 -2.20 17.32 7.95
CA SER A 72 -3.08 18.48 7.80
C SER A 72 -4.20 18.56 8.85
N THR A 73 -4.43 17.48 9.61
CA THR A 73 -5.46 17.40 10.66
C THR A 73 -4.86 16.96 12.00
N PRO A 74 -3.81 17.62 12.54
CA PRO A 74 -2.93 17.07 13.57
C PRO A 74 -3.66 16.62 14.85
N ASN A 75 -4.78 17.29 15.18
CA ASN A 75 -5.62 17.01 16.35
C ASN A 75 -7.01 16.44 15.99
N GLY A 76 -7.18 15.96 14.77
CA GLY A 76 -8.47 15.47 14.29
C GLY A 76 -8.32 14.43 13.19
N SER A 77 -9.36 14.32 12.37
CA SER A 77 -9.45 13.38 11.27
C SER A 77 -9.88 14.09 10.00
N ALA A 78 -9.30 13.70 8.87
CA ALA A 78 -9.74 14.10 7.54
C ALA A 78 -11.03 13.34 7.12
N CYS A 79 -11.42 12.31 7.86
CA CYS A 79 -12.57 11.48 7.58
C CYS A 79 -13.73 11.82 8.50
N SER A 80 -14.94 11.83 7.95
CA SER A 80 -16.16 11.92 8.76
C SER A 80 -16.27 10.73 9.74
N PRO A 81 -16.88 10.92 10.93
CA PRO A 81 -17.14 9.82 11.86
C PRO A 81 -17.83 8.62 11.18
N GLY A 82 -17.36 7.41 11.49
CA GLY A 82 -17.82 6.15 10.84
C GLY A 82 -17.05 5.78 9.56
N ASN A 83 -16.42 6.76 8.90
CA ASN A 83 -15.68 6.55 7.65
C ASN A 83 -14.16 6.41 7.84
N GLY A 84 -13.69 6.33 9.07
CA GLY A 84 -12.27 6.09 9.40
C GLY A 84 -11.94 6.42 10.84
N PRO A 85 -10.69 6.17 11.27
CA PRO A 85 -10.24 6.52 12.62
C PRO A 85 -10.38 8.02 12.86
N GLN A 86 -10.94 8.38 14.02
CA GLN A 86 -11.05 9.76 14.47
C GLN A 86 -9.88 10.15 15.38
N THR A 87 -9.33 9.15 16.06
CA THR A 87 -8.20 9.27 16.97
C THR A 87 -7.13 8.23 16.67
N PHE A 88 -5.94 8.44 17.22
CA PHE A 88 -4.89 7.41 17.19
C PHE A 88 -5.30 6.11 17.90
N SER A 89 -6.20 6.20 18.90
CA SER A 89 -6.73 5.00 19.55
C SER A 89 -7.59 4.16 18.61
N ASP A 90 -8.40 4.81 17.77
CA ASP A 90 -9.23 4.11 16.77
C ASP A 90 -8.35 3.39 15.74
N LEU A 91 -7.28 4.05 15.30
CA LEU A 91 -6.30 3.44 14.39
C LEU A 91 -5.66 2.20 15.03
N LYS A 92 -5.20 2.30 16.29
CA LYS A 92 -4.65 1.15 17.02
C LYS A 92 -5.67 0.03 17.16
N ASN A 93 -6.94 0.34 17.41
CA ASN A 93 -8.00 -0.65 17.53
C ASN A 93 -8.23 -1.40 16.22
N ALA A 94 -8.26 -0.70 15.08
CA ALA A 94 -8.37 -1.31 13.75
C ALA A 94 -7.19 -2.25 13.46
N LEU A 95 -5.96 -1.75 13.63
CA LEU A 95 -4.72 -2.53 13.45
C LEU A 95 -4.68 -3.76 14.37
N HIS A 96 -5.04 -3.58 15.64
CA HIS A 96 -5.13 -4.66 16.62
C HIS A 96 -6.14 -5.74 16.18
N GLY A 97 -7.28 -5.34 15.63
CA GLY A 97 -8.25 -6.26 15.05
C GLY A 97 -7.67 -7.12 13.92
N PHE A 98 -6.91 -6.50 13.00
CA PHE A 98 -6.32 -7.21 11.86
C PHE A 98 -5.32 -8.28 12.30
N VAL A 99 -4.40 -7.95 13.21
CA VAL A 99 -3.36 -8.90 13.65
C VAL A 99 -3.88 -10.02 14.55
N ASN A 100 -5.07 -9.88 15.11
CA ASN A 100 -5.75 -10.95 15.85
C ASN A 100 -6.71 -11.77 14.97
N SER A 101 -6.81 -11.48 13.67
CA SER A 101 -7.60 -12.26 12.73
C SER A 101 -7.00 -13.65 12.46
N ALA A 102 -7.80 -14.54 11.86
CA ALA A 102 -7.37 -15.88 11.50
C ALA A 102 -6.18 -15.83 10.51
N LYS A 103 -5.10 -16.56 10.84
CA LYS A 103 -3.85 -16.52 10.08
C LYS A 103 -3.89 -17.16 8.69
N GLN A 104 -4.94 -17.93 8.37
CA GLN A 104 -5.03 -18.74 7.15
C GLN A 104 -4.90 -17.91 5.86
N LYS A 105 -5.39 -16.67 5.85
CA LYS A 105 -5.35 -15.80 4.66
C LYS A 105 -4.09 -14.93 4.55
N GLY A 106 -3.28 -14.83 5.62
CA GLY A 106 -2.23 -13.83 5.71
C GLY A 106 -2.77 -12.40 5.85
N LEU A 107 -1.87 -11.42 5.97
CA LEU A 107 -2.20 -10.00 6.05
C LEU A 107 -1.45 -9.24 4.96
N ILE A 108 -2.18 -8.44 4.19
CA ILE A 108 -1.63 -7.36 3.38
C ILE A 108 -2.35 -6.09 3.82
N ILE A 109 -1.68 -5.29 4.65
CA ILE A 109 -2.25 -4.09 5.26
C ILE A 109 -1.76 -2.86 4.46
N LEU A 110 -2.69 -2.02 4.03
CA LEU A 110 -2.36 -0.71 3.44
C LEU A 110 -2.03 0.27 4.57
N GLU A 111 -0.89 0.95 4.49
CA GLU A 111 -0.51 2.06 5.36
C GLU A 111 0.19 3.14 4.51
N HIS A 112 0.26 4.36 5.03
CA HIS A 112 0.85 5.53 4.38
C HIS A 112 1.89 6.19 5.29
N GLU A 113 3.16 6.24 4.86
CA GLU A 113 4.22 6.91 5.63
C GLU A 113 4.17 8.45 5.57
N GLN A 114 3.08 9.02 5.05
CA GLN A 114 2.90 10.46 4.83
C GLN A 114 2.59 11.24 6.12
N SER A 115 2.21 10.57 7.21
CA SER A 115 1.99 11.23 8.51
C SER A 115 2.68 10.52 9.66
N THR A 116 3.12 11.31 10.64
CA THR A 116 3.69 10.88 11.91
C THR A 116 2.75 9.93 12.66
N ARG A 117 1.44 10.18 12.59
CA ARG A 117 0.42 9.34 13.24
C ARG A 117 0.24 7.99 12.52
N ALA A 118 0.29 7.95 11.19
CA ALA A 118 0.29 6.70 10.44
C ALA A 118 1.57 5.89 10.70
N VAL A 119 2.74 6.53 10.68
CA VAL A 119 4.02 5.90 11.04
C VAL A 119 4.01 5.39 12.49
N ALA A 120 3.38 6.12 13.42
CA ALA A 120 3.19 5.65 14.79
C ALA A 120 2.30 4.40 14.86
N GLY A 121 1.31 4.27 13.96
CA GLY A 121 0.49 3.08 13.79
C GLY A 121 1.34 1.87 13.43
N PHE A 122 2.21 2.00 12.41
CA PHE A 122 3.17 0.95 12.03
C PHE A 122 4.09 0.57 13.21
N LYS A 123 4.68 1.58 13.89
CA LYS A 123 5.56 1.36 15.05
C LYS A 123 4.86 0.65 16.22
N TYR A 124 3.55 0.83 16.36
CA TYR A 124 2.74 0.10 17.33
C TYR A 124 2.46 -1.34 16.90
N ILE A 125 2.05 -1.55 15.64
CA ILE A 125 1.55 -2.86 15.20
C ILE A 125 2.67 -3.85 14.87
N PHE A 126 3.81 -3.39 14.37
CA PHE A 126 4.93 -4.25 13.99
C PHE A 126 5.47 -5.13 15.14
N PRO A 127 5.79 -4.61 16.35
CA PRO A 127 6.20 -5.47 17.46
C PRO A 127 5.09 -6.42 17.94
N LEU A 128 3.82 -6.00 17.85
CA LEU A 128 2.69 -6.86 18.18
C LEU A 128 2.56 -8.04 17.21
N MET A 129 2.77 -7.81 15.90
CA MET A 129 2.81 -8.89 14.91
C MET A 129 3.87 -9.93 15.26
N LYS A 130 5.07 -9.51 15.68
CA LYS A 130 6.13 -10.41 16.15
C LYS A 130 5.72 -11.19 17.39
N LYS A 131 5.13 -10.53 18.40
CA LYS A 131 4.62 -11.17 19.63
C LYS A 131 3.55 -12.22 19.31
N LEU A 132 2.67 -11.93 18.36
CA LEU A 132 1.63 -12.83 17.89
C LEU A 132 2.16 -13.90 16.92
N LYS A 133 3.47 -14.01 16.70
CA LYS A 133 4.12 -14.99 15.81
C LYS A 133 3.63 -14.89 14.35
N TRP A 134 3.45 -13.67 13.85
CA TRP A 134 3.34 -13.45 12.41
C TRP A 134 4.74 -13.47 11.78
N VAL A 135 4.84 -14.10 10.61
CA VAL A 135 6.01 -13.97 9.75
C VAL A 135 5.79 -12.73 8.89
N THR A 136 6.63 -11.71 9.08
CA THR A 136 6.55 -10.46 8.32
C THR A 136 7.54 -10.52 7.16
N LEU A 137 7.04 -10.43 5.94
CA LEU A 137 7.82 -10.56 4.71
C LEU A 137 7.54 -9.37 3.79
N SER A 138 8.45 -9.13 2.85
CA SER A 138 8.14 -8.29 1.69
C SER A 138 7.05 -8.96 0.85
N ILE A 139 6.31 -8.20 0.04
CA ILE A 139 5.32 -8.77 -0.89
C ILE A 139 5.96 -9.81 -1.83
N PRO A 140 7.14 -9.55 -2.44
CA PRO A 140 7.83 -10.55 -3.25
C PRO A 140 8.07 -11.87 -2.52
N ASP A 141 8.59 -11.84 -1.28
CA ASP A 141 8.88 -13.08 -0.55
C ASP A 141 7.59 -13.81 -0.11
N ALA A 142 6.59 -13.06 0.36
CA ALA A 142 5.32 -13.62 0.82
C ALA A 142 4.57 -14.35 -0.30
N LEU A 143 4.64 -13.81 -1.52
CA LEU A 143 3.94 -14.33 -2.70
C LEU A 143 4.85 -15.15 -3.63
N ARG A 144 6.12 -15.34 -3.27
CA ARG A 144 7.15 -16.02 -4.09
C ARG A 144 7.26 -15.43 -5.50
N LEU A 145 7.38 -14.10 -5.55
CA LEU A 145 7.52 -13.31 -6.77
C LEU A 145 8.96 -12.77 -6.90
N PRO A 146 9.45 -12.50 -8.12
CA PRO A 146 10.72 -11.83 -8.30
C PRO A 146 10.64 -10.39 -7.78
N TRP A 147 11.66 -9.92 -7.06
CA TRP A 147 11.66 -8.57 -6.47
C TRP A 147 11.64 -7.46 -7.53
N TYR A 148 12.40 -7.67 -8.61
CA TYR A 148 12.61 -6.79 -9.75
C TYR A 148 12.56 -7.63 -11.04
N GLN A 149 12.49 -6.98 -12.20
CA GLN A 149 12.58 -7.66 -13.50
C GLN A 149 14.03 -7.94 -13.89
#